data_AF-A0A1T5BRT1-F1
#
_entry.id   AF-A0A1T5BRT1-F1
#
_cell.length_a   1.000
_cell.length_b   1.000
_cell.length_c   1.000
_cell.angle_alpha   90.00
_cell.angle_beta   90.00
_cell.angle_gamma   90.00
#
_symmetry.space_group_name_H-M   'P 1'
#
loop_
_entity.id
_entity.type
_entity.pdbx_description
1 polymer ?
#
loop_
_entity_poly.entity_id
_entity_poly.type
_entity_poly.pdbx_seq_one_letter_code
_entity_poly.pdbx_strand_id
1 'polypeptide(L)'
;MDIREIVNKIFKKEKWEMPGMQNRFFCTEECDGCGVCYETCPTGHIKMVEGRPVWPKPCLLCAACADVCPNHAIAYGTAKQIAEYERAVREKRAGVDPAKYGVVTEGSHGGMHEEDDNRGTEI
;
A
#
# COMPACT_ATOMS: atom_id res chain seq x y z
N MET A 1 -1.64 29.72 -40.02
CA MET A 1 -0.91 28.76 -39.18
C MET A 1 -1.84 27.58 -38.92
N ASP A 2 -1.43 26.37 -39.26
CA ASP A 2 -2.23 25.15 -39.07
C ASP A 2 -2.36 24.85 -37.56
N ILE A 3 -3.59 24.71 -37.07
CA ILE A 3 -3.88 24.34 -35.68
C ILE A 3 -3.15 23.04 -35.30
N ARG A 4 -2.95 22.11 -36.25
CA ARG A 4 -2.22 20.86 -36.01
C ARG A 4 -0.74 21.09 -35.71
N GLU A 5 -0.10 22.08 -36.32
CA GLU A 5 1.29 22.45 -35.99
C GLU A 5 1.39 23.06 -34.60
N ILE A 6 0.42 23.88 -34.20
CA ILE A 6 0.40 24.52 -32.88
C ILE A 6 0.18 23.46 -31.80
N VAL A 7 -0.78 22.56 -32.00
CA VAL A 7 -1.04 21.41 -31.13
C VAL A 7 0.21 20.53 -31.04
N ASN A 8 0.85 20.18 -32.16
CA ASN A 8 2.07 19.35 -32.13
C ASN A 8 3.29 20.05 -31.51
N LYS A 9 3.37 21.39 -31.56
CA LYS A 9 4.41 22.16 -30.85
C LYS A 9 4.17 22.24 -29.35
N ILE A 10 2.92 22.41 -28.92
CA ILE A 10 2.52 22.46 -27.50
C ILE A 10 2.63 21.07 -26.86
N PHE A 11 2.22 20.03 -27.59
CA PHE A 11 2.15 18.66 -27.12
C PHE A 11 3.30 17.80 -27.66
N LYS A 12 4.51 18.36 -27.85
CA LYS A 12 5.70 17.56 -28.10
C LYS A 12 5.82 16.52 -26.99
N LYS A 13 5.50 15.28 -27.35
CA LYS A 13 5.64 14.06 -26.57
C LYS A 13 6.99 14.04 -25.86
N GLU A 14 6.96 14.26 -24.57
CA GLU A 14 7.79 13.54 -23.62
C GLU A 14 6.85 13.13 -22.49
N LYS A 15 6.88 11.84 -22.17
CA LYS A 15 6.08 11.22 -21.12
C LYS A 15 6.00 12.15 -19.91
N TRP A 16 4.81 12.62 -19.57
CA TRP A 16 4.52 13.15 -18.23
C TRP A 16 4.52 11.97 -17.24
N GLU A 17 5.65 11.25 -17.15
CA GLU A 17 6.00 10.43 -16.02
C GLU A 17 6.33 11.40 -14.90
N MET A 18 5.28 11.92 -14.25
CA MET A 18 5.44 12.74 -13.06
C MET A 18 6.18 11.89 -12.01
N PRO A 19 7.46 12.19 -11.71
CA PRO A 19 8.24 11.45 -10.73
C PRO A 19 7.67 11.83 -9.36
N GLY A 20 6.71 11.06 -8.87
CA GLY A 20 6.01 11.39 -7.62
C GLY A 20 4.72 10.63 -7.43
N MET A 21 3.98 10.33 -8.50
CA MET A 21 2.78 9.50 -8.42
C MET A 21 3.14 8.03 -8.67
N GLN A 22 4.01 7.49 -7.82
CA GLN A 22 4.26 6.05 -7.77
C GLN A 22 3.28 5.44 -6.80
N ASN A 23 2.65 4.34 -7.22
CA ASN A 23 1.83 3.56 -6.32
C ASN A 23 2.74 2.88 -5.29
N ARG A 24 2.44 3.06 -4.02
CA ARG A 24 3.27 2.57 -2.90
C ARG A 24 2.54 1.59 -2.00
N PHE A 25 1.48 0.96 -2.50
CA PHE A 25 0.97 -0.27 -1.90
C PHE A 25 1.96 -1.41 -2.10
N PHE A 26 2.12 -2.21 -1.06
CA PHE A 26 2.86 -3.46 -1.08
C PHE A 26 2.18 -4.46 -0.14
N CYS A 27 2.56 -5.73 -0.27
CA CYS A 27 2.00 -6.81 0.54
C CYS A 27 3.04 -7.31 1.54
N THR A 28 2.64 -7.54 2.78
CA THR A 28 3.48 -8.13 3.83
C THR A 28 3.40 -9.65 3.82
N GLU A 29 4.21 -10.31 4.64
CA GLU A 29 4.33 -11.78 4.70
C GLU A 29 3.07 -12.46 5.27
N GLU A 30 2.16 -11.71 5.88
CA GLU A 30 0.85 -12.14 6.38
C GLU A 30 -0.16 -12.43 5.24
N CYS A 31 0.21 -12.13 4.00
CA CYS A 31 -0.62 -12.41 2.83
C CYS A 31 -0.67 -13.91 2.53
N ASP A 32 -1.88 -14.45 2.50
CA ASP A 32 -2.16 -15.85 2.15
C ASP A 32 -2.57 -16.04 0.68
N GLY A 33 -2.64 -14.95 -0.09
CA GLY A 33 -3.05 -14.98 -1.50
C GLY A 33 -4.54 -15.16 -1.74
N CYS A 34 -5.41 -14.87 -0.76
CA CYS A 34 -6.87 -15.01 -0.89
C CYS A 34 -7.50 -14.24 -2.06
N GLY A 35 -6.87 -13.16 -2.54
CA GLY A 35 -7.32 -12.43 -3.74
C GLY A 35 -8.48 -11.45 -3.52
N VAL A 36 -8.99 -11.25 -2.31
CA VAL A 36 -10.09 -10.31 -2.02
C VAL A 36 -9.75 -8.88 -2.50
N CYS A 37 -8.50 -8.45 -2.31
CA CYS A 37 -8.02 -7.15 -2.79
C CYS A 37 -8.11 -6.99 -4.32
N TYR A 38 -7.86 -8.07 -5.07
CA TYR A 38 -7.96 -8.10 -6.53
C TYR A 38 -9.41 -7.91 -6.97
N GLU A 39 -10.34 -8.63 -6.33
CA GLU A 39 -11.77 -8.57 -6.64
C GLU A 39 -12.41 -7.22 -6.29
N THR A 40 -12.02 -6.62 -5.16
CA THR A 40 -12.63 -5.36 -4.71
C THR A 40 -12.15 -4.12 -5.45
N CYS A 41 -11.06 -4.22 -6.23
CA CYS A 41 -10.39 -3.05 -6.78
C CYS A 41 -11.32 -2.28 -7.73
N PRO A 42 -11.73 -1.03 -7.42
CA PRO A 42 -12.69 -0.30 -8.25
C PRO A 42 -12.14 0.05 -9.63
N THR A 43 -10.81 0.07 -9.78
CA THR A 43 -10.17 0.25 -11.10
C THR A 43 -9.92 -1.08 -11.81
N GLY A 44 -10.00 -2.23 -11.13
CA GLY A 44 -9.65 -3.54 -11.69
C GLY A 44 -8.17 -3.70 -12.09
N HIS A 45 -7.26 -2.84 -11.60
CA HIS A 45 -5.86 -2.84 -12.05
C HIS A 45 -4.92 -3.71 -11.21
N ILE A 46 -5.35 -4.16 -10.03
CA ILE A 46 -4.57 -5.11 -9.23
C ILE A 46 -4.38 -6.40 -10.06
N LYS A 47 -3.20 -7.01 -9.97
CA LYS A 47 -2.90 -8.30 -10.59
C LYS A 47 -2.38 -9.25 -9.53
N MET A 48 -2.79 -10.51 -9.60
CA MET A 48 -2.20 -11.56 -8.77
C MET A 48 -1.01 -12.16 -9.53
N VAL A 49 0.19 -12.08 -8.94
CA VAL A 49 1.44 -12.63 -9.48
C VAL A 49 2.05 -13.50 -8.39
N GLU A 50 2.28 -14.79 -8.69
CA GLU A 50 2.83 -15.76 -7.72
C GLU A 50 2.05 -15.79 -6.39
N GLY A 51 0.72 -15.66 -6.47
CA GLY A 51 -0.17 -15.65 -5.29
C GLY A 51 -0.18 -14.32 -4.51
N ARG A 52 0.55 -13.29 -4.95
CA ARG A 52 0.58 -11.97 -4.28
C ARG A 52 0.00 -10.86 -5.15
N PRO A 53 -0.68 -9.87 -4.57
CA PRO A 53 -1.16 -8.71 -5.31
C PRO A 53 0.00 -7.81 -5.74
N VAL A 54 -0.10 -7.31 -6.97
CA VAL A 54 0.74 -6.27 -7.54
C VAL A 54 -0.18 -5.15 -7.99
N TRP A 55 0.22 -3.89 -7.78
CA TRP A 55 -0.61 -2.74 -8.10
C TRP A 55 -0.03 -1.85 -9.23
N PRO A 56 -0.17 -2.26 -10.51
CA PRO A 56 0.10 -1.43 -11.67
C PRO A 56 -0.64 -0.09 -11.65
N LYS A 57 -0.14 0.85 -12.45
CA LYS A 57 -0.89 2.08 -12.76
C LYS A 57 -2.00 1.78 -13.77
N PRO A 58 -3.11 2.55 -13.76
CA PRO A 58 -3.48 3.58 -12.77
C PRO A 58 -4.05 2.99 -11.45
N CYS A 59 -3.43 3.35 -10.33
CA CYS A 59 -3.98 3.15 -8.98
C CYS A 59 -4.41 4.52 -8.43
N LEU A 60 -5.61 4.58 -7.85
CA LEU A 60 -6.20 5.82 -7.32
C LEU A 60 -5.79 6.13 -5.88
N LEU A 61 -5.00 5.26 -5.24
CA LEU A 61 -4.64 5.38 -3.83
C LEU A 61 -5.86 5.45 -2.88
N CYS A 62 -6.95 4.75 -3.20
CA CYS A 62 -8.18 4.78 -2.41
C CYS A 62 -8.18 3.88 -1.16
N ALA A 63 -7.11 3.11 -0.91
CA ALA A 63 -6.95 2.19 0.21
C ALA A 63 -7.98 1.05 0.37
N ALA A 64 -9.06 0.99 -0.42
CA ALA A 64 -10.08 -0.07 -0.33
C ALA A 64 -9.52 -1.50 -0.31
N CYS A 65 -8.42 -1.79 -1.02
CA CYS A 65 -7.79 -3.10 -0.98
C CYS A 65 -7.17 -3.44 0.38
N ALA A 66 -6.65 -2.44 1.10
CA ALA A 66 -6.16 -2.60 2.47
C ALA A 66 -7.33 -2.84 3.42
N ASP A 67 -8.43 -2.08 3.27
CA ASP A 67 -9.58 -2.13 4.19
C ASP A 67 -10.24 -3.51 4.20
N VAL A 68 -10.33 -4.16 3.04
CA VAL A 68 -10.98 -5.47 2.90
C VAL A 68 -10.04 -6.64 3.18
N CYS A 69 -8.75 -6.39 3.45
CA CYS A 69 -7.78 -7.47 3.60
C CYS A 69 -8.01 -8.21 4.93
N PRO A 70 -8.43 -9.49 4.91
CA PRO A 70 -8.76 -10.21 6.14
C PRO A 70 -7.55 -10.43 7.05
N ASN A 71 -6.35 -10.46 6.48
CA ASN A 71 -5.10 -10.65 7.20
C ASN A 71 -4.36 -9.33 7.48
N HIS A 72 -4.96 -8.18 7.15
CA HIS A 72 -4.32 -6.86 7.28
C HIS A 72 -2.94 -6.76 6.60
N ALA A 73 -2.74 -7.55 5.54
CA ALA A 73 -1.44 -7.78 4.91
C ALA A 73 -1.08 -6.76 3.81
N ILE A 74 -1.87 -5.70 3.64
CA ILE A 74 -1.66 -4.67 2.62
C ILE A 74 -1.27 -3.38 3.32
N ALA A 75 -0.14 -2.85 2.88
CA ALA A 75 0.55 -1.77 3.53
C ALA A 75 0.95 -0.69 2.51
N TYR A 76 1.06 0.57 2.93
CA TYR A 76 1.49 1.66 2.06
C TYR A 76 2.24 2.76 2.78
N GLY A 77 3.10 3.47 2.06
CA GLY A 77 3.91 4.55 2.64
C GLY A 77 4.76 5.31 1.62
N THR A 78 5.69 6.11 2.11
CA THR A 78 6.75 6.72 1.29
C THR A 78 7.81 5.69 0.92
N ALA A 79 8.57 5.95 -0.15
CA ALA A 79 9.68 5.07 -0.54
C ALA A 79 10.70 4.87 0.59
N LYS A 80 10.93 5.91 1.41
CA LYS A 80 11.82 5.84 2.57
C LYS A 80 11.27 4.88 3.64
N GLN A 81 10.01 5.03 4.02
CA GLN A 81 9.35 4.18 5.03
C GLN A 81 9.36 2.71 4.61
N ILE A 82 9.03 2.44 3.34
CA ILE A 82 9.02 1.08 2.79
C ILE A 82 10.44 0.48 2.82
N ALA A 83 11.46 1.23 2.37
CA ALA A 83 12.83 0.73 2.37
C ALA A 83 13.36 0.43 3.79
N GLU A 84 13.01 1.26 4.78
CA GLU A 84 13.38 1.03 6.17
C GLU A 84 12.67 -0.20 6.75
N TYR A 85 11.38 -0.38 6.44
CA TYR A 85 10.61 -1.56 6.82
C TYR A 85 11.17 -2.85 6.20
N GLU A 86 11.40 -2.88 4.89
CA GLU A 86 11.93 -4.05 4.19
C GLU A 86 13.30 -4.47 4.73
N ARG A 87 14.15 -3.50 5.05
CA ARG A 87 15.43 -3.76 5.72
C ARG A 87 15.22 -4.45 7.07
N ALA A 88 14.27 -3.96 7.87
CA ALA A 88 13.98 -4.54 9.18
C ALA A 88 13.42 -5.97 9.09
N VAL A 89 12.52 -6.22 8.14
CA VAL A 89 11.99 -7.58 7.86
C VAL A 89 13.12 -8.53 7.50
N ARG A 90 14.02 -8.10 6.61
CA ARG A 90 15.19 -8.88 6.20
C ARG A 90 16.13 -9.21 7.38
N GLU A 91 16.29 -8.27 8.31
CA GLU A 91 17.15 -8.44 9.48
C GLU A 91 16.51 -9.32 10.57
N LYS A 92 15.19 -9.23 10.80
CA LYS A 92 14.54 -9.82 11.99
C LYS A 92 13.71 -11.10 11.78
N ARG A 93 13.63 -11.66 10.57
CA ARG A 93 12.99 -12.95 10.22
C ARG A 93 11.48 -13.12 10.53
N ALA A 94 10.89 -12.48 11.55
CA ALA A 94 9.44 -12.49 11.81
C ALA A 94 8.99 -11.35 12.75
N GLY A 95 7.73 -10.93 12.64
CA GLY A 95 7.05 -10.07 13.63
C GLY A 95 7.47 -8.60 13.63
N VAL A 96 7.88 -8.06 12.49
CA VAL A 96 8.20 -6.63 12.36
C VAL A 96 6.91 -5.87 12.09
N ASP A 97 6.46 -5.07 13.06
CA ASP A 97 5.30 -4.19 12.90
C ASP A 97 5.59 -3.06 11.88
N PRO A 98 4.82 -2.97 10.76
CA PRO A 98 4.97 -1.90 9.77
C PRO A 98 4.76 -0.49 10.35
N ALA A 99 3.88 -0.33 11.35
CA ALA A 99 3.54 0.97 11.92
C ALA A 99 4.75 1.66 12.57
N LYS A 100 5.69 0.88 13.12
CA LYS A 100 6.97 1.37 13.67
C LYS A 100 7.81 2.14 12.64
N TYR A 101 7.65 1.83 11.36
CA TYR A 101 8.38 2.44 10.24
C TYR A 101 7.52 3.50 9.52
N GLY A 102 6.38 3.90 10.10
CA GLY A 102 5.45 4.85 9.48
C GLY A 102 4.74 4.30 8.24
N VAL A 103 4.76 2.98 8.06
CA VAL A 103 3.96 2.31 7.02
C VAL A 103 2.54 2.14 7.57
N VAL A 104 1.55 2.52 6.78
CA VAL A 104 0.15 2.42 7.15
C VAL A 104 -0.40 1.06 6.73
N THR A 105 -1.08 0.39 7.65
CA THR A 105 -1.91 -0.79 7.42
C THR A 105 -3.30 -0.52 7.99
N GLU A 106 -4.33 -1.07 7.37
CA GLU A 106 -5.69 -0.97 7.91
C GLU A 106 -5.78 -1.75 9.22
N GLY A 107 -6.33 -1.10 10.26
CA GLY A 107 -6.15 -1.46 11.68
C GLY A 107 -5.29 -0.47 12.47
N SER A 108 -4.52 0.40 11.80
CA SER A 108 -3.75 1.49 12.44
C SER A 108 -4.57 2.77 12.65
N HIS A 109 -5.76 2.87 12.05
CA HIS A 109 -6.68 3.98 12.27
C HIS A 109 -7.52 3.71 13.53
N GLY A 110 -6.98 4.09 14.70
CA GLY A 110 -7.79 4.35 15.89
C GLY A 110 -8.31 3.12 16.63
N GLY A 111 -7.44 2.15 16.92
CA GLY A 111 -7.59 1.45 18.20
C GLY A 111 -7.30 2.47 19.30
N MET A 112 -8.29 2.83 20.11
CA MET A 112 -7.98 3.20 21.49
C MET A 112 -7.09 2.06 22.00
N HIS A 113 -5.84 2.35 22.35
CA HIS A 113 -5.16 1.46 23.26
C HIS A 113 -6.07 1.41 24.48
N GLU A 114 -6.82 0.33 24.65
CA GLU A 114 -7.26 -0.05 25.98
C GLU A 114 -5.96 -0.18 26.75
N GLU A 115 -5.66 0.83 27.56
CA GLU A 115 -4.76 0.65 28.68
C GLU A 115 -5.29 -0.59 29.40
N ASP A 116 -4.47 -1.63 29.45
CA ASP A 116 -4.72 -2.80 30.30
C ASP A 116 -4.90 -2.26 31.72
N ASP A 117 -6.14 -1.94 32.08
CA ASP A 117 -6.57 -1.63 33.42
C ASP A 117 -6.56 -2.95 34.18
N ASN A 118 -5.34 -3.39 34.50
CA ASN A 118 -5.04 -4.48 35.40
C ASN A 118 -5.45 -4.07 36.82
N ARG A 119 -6.76 -3.89 37.02
CA ARG A 119 -7.41 -4.07 38.31
C ARG A 119 -7.46 -5.57 38.55
N GLY A 120 -6.29 -6.11 38.86
CA GLY A 120 -6.12 -7.39 39.52
C GLY A 120 -6.99 -7.39 40.77
N THR A 121 -8.10 -8.10 40.66
CA THR A 121 -8.85 -8.61 41.80
C THR A 121 -8.09 -9.84 42.27
N GLU A 122 -7.14 -9.61 43.19
CA GLU A 122 -6.55 -10.69 43.97
C GLU A 122 -6.51 -10.27 45.46
N ILE A 123 -7.43 -10.91 46.20
CA ILE A 123 -7.46 -11.21 47.65
C ILE A 123 -7.83 -10.06 48.61
#